data_AF-A0A2M8PLK1-F1
#
_entry.id   AF-A0A2M8PLK1-F1
#
_cell.length_a   1.000
_cell.length_b   1.000
_cell.length_c   1.000
_cell.angle_alpha   90.00
_cell.angle_beta   90.00
_cell.angle_gamma   90.00
#
_symmetry.space_group_name_H-M   'P 1'
#
loop_
_entity.id
_entity.type
_entity.pdbx_description
1 polymer ?
#
loop_
_entity_poly.entity_id
_entity_poly.type
_entity_poly.pdbx_seq_one_letter_code
_entity_poly.pdbx_strand_id
1 'polypeptide(L)'
;DVQGRPIGFTARIFTKEGSSTDVDKVGKYVNSREGKLFDKSSVLLNLSNARRAIVRNKRAVVVEGVMDVIALYEAGVEEAVGVLGTALTSKHADLLSRYTNNVVLLFDGDSAGINATKRSAVNLFGAGLYVDVGILPDGLDPSDVLNRDKGELVEIVNKPVNYFEFVLRGIGDVVSSQEKAEVLSSGVFPALFAIQSPIYFNEMV
;
A
#
# COMPACT_ATOMS: atom_id res chain seq x y z
N ASP A 1 -7.43 -5.75 16.20
CA ASP A 1 -8.35 -6.26 15.16
C ASP A 1 -9.30 -5.13 14.75
N VAL A 2 -10.32 -5.41 13.94
CA VAL A 2 -11.29 -4.39 13.49
C VAL A 2 -12.07 -3.73 14.64
N GLN A 3 -12.17 -4.37 15.80
CA GLN A 3 -12.87 -3.84 16.99
C GLN A 3 -11.94 -3.05 17.92
N GLY A 4 -10.64 -2.96 17.60
CA GLY A 4 -9.64 -2.32 18.44
C GLY A 4 -9.10 -3.22 19.56
N ARG A 5 -9.41 -4.51 19.55
CA ARG A 5 -8.83 -5.47 20.50
C ARG A 5 -7.39 -5.79 20.08
N PRO A 6 -6.41 -5.75 20.98
CA PRO A 6 -5.05 -6.20 20.68
C PRO A 6 -5.04 -7.69 20.32
N ILE A 7 -4.42 -8.03 19.19
CA ILE A 7 -4.31 -9.42 18.71
C ILE A 7 -2.86 -9.83 18.38
N GLY A 8 -1.95 -8.87 18.36
CA GLY A 8 -0.55 -9.05 18.02
C GLY A 8 0.21 -7.73 18.20
N PHE A 9 1.52 -7.84 18.11
CA PHE A 9 2.48 -6.75 18.24
C PHE A 9 3.47 -6.77 17.09
N THR A 10 3.97 -5.58 16.76
CA THR A 10 5.15 -5.35 15.93
C THR A 10 6.22 -4.69 16.80
N ALA A 11 7.45 -5.18 16.71
CA ALA A 11 8.58 -4.69 17.49
C ALA A 11 9.68 -4.24 16.53
N ARG A 12 10.16 -3.00 16.70
CA ARG A 12 11.34 -2.49 16.00
C ARG A 12 12.58 -2.80 16.81
N ILE A 13 13.60 -3.38 16.19
CA ILE A 13 14.89 -3.59 16.84
C ILE A 13 15.60 -2.23 16.95
N PHE A 14 16.02 -1.88 18.16
CA PHE A 14 16.92 -0.75 18.42
C PHE A 14 18.31 -1.30 18.70
N THR A 15 19.25 -1.05 17.78
CA THR A 15 20.66 -1.37 18.00
C THR A 15 21.36 -0.18 18.64
N LYS A 16 22.23 -0.45 19.62
CA LYS A 16 23.15 0.56 20.13
C LYS A 16 24.37 0.54 19.21
N GLU A 17 24.96 1.69 18.90
CA GLU A 17 26.22 1.73 18.17
C GLU A 17 27.24 0.80 18.86
N GLY A 18 27.82 -0.14 18.10
CA GLY A 18 28.77 -1.14 18.60
C GLY A 18 28.17 -2.44 19.16
N SER A 19 26.83 -2.62 19.18
CA SER A 19 26.23 -3.92 19.52
C SER A 19 26.03 -4.78 18.26
N SER A 20 26.76 -5.88 18.15
CA SER A 20 26.54 -6.92 17.14
C SER A 20 25.27 -7.71 17.48
N THR A 21 24.14 -7.23 16.98
CA THR A 21 22.91 -8.03 16.89
C THR A 21 22.75 -8.51 15.45
N ASP A 22 22.26 -9.75 15.28
CA ASP A 22 21.91 -10.35 14.00
C ASP A 22 20.69 -9.66 13.32
N VAL A 23 20.65 -8.32 13.23
CA VAL A 23 19.59 -7.58 12.51
C VAL A 23 19.49 -8.05 11.08
N ASP A 24 20.63 -8.38 10.47
CA ASP A 24 20.71 -8.95 9.12
C ASP A 24 19.98 -10.30 9.00
N LYS A 25 19.81 -11.05 10.10
CA LYS A 25 19.10 -12.34 10.08
C LYS A 25 17.60 -12.22 10.41
N VAL A 26 17.20 -11.24 11.22
CA VAL A 26 15.84 -11.16 11.77
C VAL A 26 15.00 -10.02 11.16
N GLY A 27 15.67 -9.05 10.51
CA GLY A 27 15.04 -7.84 9.96
C GLY A 27 14.82 -6.74 11.00
N LYS A 28 14.60 -5.51 10.53
CA LYS A 28 14.41 -4.32 11.40
C LYS A 28 13.12 -4.36 12.22
N TYR A 29 12.10 -5.06 11.72
CA TYR A 29 10.79 -5.22 12.36
C TYR A 29 10.44 -6.70 12.52
N VAL A 30 9.98 -7.06 13.71
CA VAL A 30 9.51 -8.40 14.05
C VAL A 30 8.04 -8.33 14.43
N ASN A 31 7.22 -9.07 13.68
CA ASN A 31 5.79 -9.18 13.95
C ASN A 31 5.50 -10.44 14.76
N SER A 32 4.38 -10.42 15.47
CA SER A 32 3.83 -11.60 16.13
C SER A 32 3.72 -12.80 15.17
N ARG A 33 3.88 -14.02 15.71
CA ARG A 33 3.78 -15.25 14.93
C ARG A 33 2.34 -15.47 14.46
N GLU A 34 2.19 -16.09 13.29
CA GLU A 34 0.89 -16.52 12.78
C GLU A 34 0.19 -17.42 13.80
N GLY A 35 -1.12 -17.24 13.96
CA GLY A 35 -1.92 -18.02 14.88
C GLY A 35 -3.40 -17.72 14.78
N LYS A 36 -4.18 -18.34 15.67
CA LYS A 36 -5.65 -18.23 15.65
C LYS A 36 -6.17 -16.79 15.79
N LEU A 37 -5.41 -15.93 16.47
CA LEU A 37 -5.80 -14.53 16.73
C LEU A 37 -5.15 -13.54 15.76
N PHE A 38 -4.02 -13.90 15.15
CA PHE A 38 -3.23 -13.01 14.32
C PHE A 38 -2.88 -13.72 13.01
N ASP A 39 -3.49 -13.25 11.93
CA ASP A 39 -3.21 -13.67 10.56
C ASP A 39 -2.78 -12.45 9.76
N LYS A 40 -1.48 -12.34 9.44
CA LYS A 40 -0.96 -11.17 8.69
C LYS A 40 -1.61 -11.02 7.34
N SER A 41 -2.12 -12.10 6.76
CA SER A 41 -2.79 -12.08 5.46
C SER A 41 -4.19 -11.47 5.51
N SER A 42 -4.74 -11.17 6.68
CA SER A 42 -6.10 -10.60 6.83
C SER A 42 -6.21 -9.41 7.78
N VAL A 43 -5.09 -8.99 8.38
CA VAL A 43 -5.05 -7.90 9.36
C VAL A 43 -4.35 -6.68 8.76
N LEU A 44 -5.09 -5.57 8.71
CA LEU A 44 -4.54 -4.26 8.42
C LEU A 44 -4.27 -3.49 9.72
N LEU A 45 -3.04 -3.00 9.86
CA LEU A 45 -2.66 -2.09 10.93
C LEU A 45 -3.53 -0.84 10.89
N ASN A 46 -3.87 -0.30 12.06
CA ASN A 46 -4.63 0.94 12.24
C ASN A 46 -6.07 0.96 11.73
N LEU A 47 -6.58 -0.12 11.12
CA LEU A 47 -7.94 -0.15 10.56
C LEU A 47 -9.05 0.20 11.58
N SER A 48 -8.92 -0.21 12.86
CA SER A 48 -9.92 0.13 13.88
C SER A 48 -10.05 1.64 14.11
N ASN A 49 -8.96 2.38 13.98
CA ASN A 49 -8.93 3.83 14.13
C ASN A 49 -9.31 4.52 12.80
N ALA A 50 -8.74 4.03 11.69
CA ALA A 50 -8.89 4.59 10.36
C ALA A 50 -10.31 4.42 9.77
N ARG A 51 -11.07 3.37 10.14
CA ARG A 51 -12.36 3.04 9.50
C ARG A 51 -13.35 4.20 9.40
N ARG A 52 -13.40 5.09 10.40
CA ARG A 52 -14.29 6.27 10.37
C ARG A 52 -13.79 7.33 9.37
N ALA A 53 -12.48 7.55 9.33
CA ALA A 53 -11.86 8.43 8.35
C ALA A 53 -12.00 7.87 6.93
N ILE A 54 -11.85 6.55 6.75
CA ILE A 54 -12.03 5.87 5.46
C ILE A 54 -13.43 6.14 4.90
N VAL A 55 -14.48 5.92 5.71
CA VAL A 55 -15.87 6.15 5.29
C VAL A 55 -16.12 7.64 5.01
N ARG A 56 -15.62 8.53 5.87
CA ARG A 56 -15.80 9.99 5.73
C ARG A 56 -15.12 10.53 4.47
N ASN A 57 -13.89 10.11 4.22
CA ASN A 57 -13.06 10.58 3.12
C ASN A 57 -13.31 9.77 1.82
N LYS A 58 -14.11 8.69 1.91
CA LYS A 58 -14.42 7.75 0.82
C LYS A 58 -13.18 7.16 0.16
N ARG A 59 -12.15 6.90 0.96
CA ARG A 59 -10.83 6.42 0.53
C ARG A 59 -10.12 5.72 1.67
N ALA A 60 -9.39 4.65 1.37
CA ALA A 60 -8.32 4.15 2.25
C ALA A 60 -6.95 4.45 1.64
N VAL A 61 -5.96 4.81 2.46
CA VAL A 61 -4.56 4.94 2.03
C VAL A 61 -3.79 3.74 2.58
N VAL A 62 -3.20 2.93 1.71
CA VAL A 62 -2.50 1.70 2.11
C VAL A 62 -1.00 1.85 1.93
N VAL A 63 -0.26 1.57 2.99
CA VAL A 63 1.21 1.64 3.06
C VAL A 63 1.82 0.30 3.48
N GLU A 64 3.14 0.14 3.32
CA GLU A 64 3.85 -1.12 3.62
C GLU A 64 4.21 -1.29 5.10
N GLY A 65 4.49 -0.19 5.80
CA GLY A 65 5.13 -0.20 7.10
C GLY A 65 4.33 0.45 8.23
N VAL A 66 4.75 0.12 9.45
CA VAL A 66 4.21 0.71 10.68
C VAL A 66 4.55 2.20 10.76
N MET A 67 5.78 2.57 10.38
CA MET A 67 6.22 3.96 10.43
C MET A 67 5.50 4.83 9.40
N ASP A 68 5.17 4.27 8.24
CA ASP A 68 4.43 4.98 7.21
C ASP A 68 3.02 5.34 7.67
N VAL A 69 2.35 4.41 8.37
CA VAL A 69 1.05 4.67 8.98
C VAL A 69 1.16 5.78 10.02
N ILE A 70 2.19 5.76 10.85
CA ILE A 70 2.43 6.80 11.85
C ILE A 70 2.70 8.14 11.17
N ALA A 71 3.56 8.17 10.15
CA ALA A 71 3.91 9.37 9.40
C ALA A 71 2.67 10.01 8.74
N LEU A 72 1.84 9.19 8.09
CA LEU A 72 0.58 9.65 7.51
C LEU A 72 -0.38 10.17 8.58
N TYR A 73 -0.49 9.50 9.72
CA TYR A 73 -1.32 9.96 10.83
C TYR A 73 -0.84 11.32 11.38
N GLU A 74 0.48 11.50 11.55
CA GLU A 74 1.09 12.79 11.95
C GLU A 74 0.90 13.89 10.88
N ALA A 75 0.84 13.49 9.61
CA ALA A 75 0.49 14.38 8.50
C ALA A 75 -1.00 14.78 8.49
N GLY A 76 -1.87 14.08 9.25
CA GLY A 76 -3.31 14.30 9.29
C GLY A 76 -4.12 13.41 8.35
N VAL A 77 -3.50 12.39 7.75
CA VAL A 77 -4.14 11.39 6.90
C VAL A 77 -4.61 10.22 7.78
N GLU A 78 -5.75 10.41 8.43
CA GLU A 78 -6.32 9.45 9.39
C GLU A 78 -6.83 8.16 8.74
N GLU A 79 -7.10 8.16 7.43
CA GLU A 79 -7.56 6.99 6.67
C GLU A 79 -6.44 5.99 6.30
N ALA A 80 -5.23 6.19 6.82
CA ALA A 80 -4.07 5.35 6.56
C ALA A 80 -4.12 3.99 7.29
N VAL A 81 -3.82 2.92 6.57
CA VAL A 81 -3.70 1.55 7.07
C VAL A 81 -2.45 0.88 6.49
N GLY A 82 -1.88 -0.08 7.21
CA GLY A 82 -0.63 -0.74 6.82
C GLY A 82 -0.76 -2.25 6.69
N VAL A 83 -0.12 -2.84 5.68
CA VAL A 83 0.17 -4.28 5.69
C VAL A 83 1.33 -4.57 6.65
N LEU A 84 1.41 -5.77 7.24
CA LEU A 84 2.38 -6.06 8.31
C LEU A 84 3.51 -6.97 7.82
N GLY A 85 4.37 -6.44 6.93
CA GLY A 85 5.49 -7.19 6.36
C GLY A 85 5.03 -8.35 5.48
N THR A 86 3.96 -8.14 4.72
CA THR A 86 3.40 -9.08 3.76
C THR A 86 2.80 -8.32 2.59
N ALA A 87 2.70 -8.95 1.43
CA ALA A 87 1.99 -8.35 0.30
C ALA A 87 0.50 -8.17 0.64
N LEU A 88 -0.13 -7.13 0.07
CA LEU A 88 -1.58 -6.96 0.16
C LEU A 88 -2.26 -8.19 -0.48
N THR A 89 -3.17 -8.82 0.25
CA THR A 89 -3.86 -10.06 -0.16
C THR A 89 -5.29 -9.76 -0.58
N SER A 90 -5.96 -10.73 -1.22
CA SER A 90 -7.40 -10.66 -1.48
C SER A 90 -8.22 -10.49 -0.20
N LYS A 91 -7.84 -11.11 0.92
CA LYS A 91 -8.54 -10.91 2.20
C LYS A 91 -8.43 -9.47 2.71
N HIS A 92 -7.31 -8.79 2.48
CA HIS A 92 -7.18 -7.36 2.78
C HIS A 92 -8.09 -6.53 1.87
N ALA A 93 -8.13 -6.84 0.58
CA ALA A 93 -9.01 -6.16 -0.38
C ALA A 93 -10.49 -6.34 -0.01
N ASP A 94 -10.94 -7.56 0.27
CA ASP A 94 -12.29 -7.90 0.73
C ASP A 94 -12.67 -7.24 2.07
N LEU A 95 -11.66 -6.93 2.89
CA LEU A 95 -11.88 -6.21 4.14
C LEU A 95 -12.07 -4.71 3.88
N LEU A 96 -11.25 -4.12 3.00
CA LEU A 96 -11.34 -2.72 2.61
C LEU A 96 -12.62 -2.39 1.84
N SER A 97 -13.09 -3.28 0.97
CA SER A 97 -14.33 -3.12 0.19
C SER A 97 -15.59 -2.96 1.03
N ARG A 98 -15.52 -3.30 2.32
CA ARG A 98 -16.62 -3.06 3.28
C ARG A 98 -16.73 -1.61 3.73
N TYR A 99 -15.69 -0.80 3.52
CA TYR A 99 -15.59 0.57 4.03
C TYR A 99 -15.49 1.63 2.94
N THR A 100 -14.97 1.28 1.76
CA THR A 100 -14.74 2.19 0.64
C THR A 100 -14.67 1.42 -0.67
N ASN A 101 -14.95 2.12 -1.77
CA ASN A 101 -14.66 1.62 -3.12
C ASN A 101 -13.31 2.12 -3.65
N ASN A 102 -12.70 3.13 -3.01
CA ASN A 102 -11.46 3.77 -3.49
C ASN A 102 -10.30 3.48 -2.54
N VAL A 103 -9.16 3.10 -3.12
CA VAL A 103 -7.91 2.84 -2.43
C VAL A 103 -6.78 3.61 -3.10
N VAL A 104 -5.99 4.33 -2.31
CA VAL A 104 -4.70 4.87 -2.73
C VAL A 104 -3.60 3.96 -2.19
N LEU A 105 -2.79 3.41 -3.08
CA LEU A 105 -1.54 2.75 -2.72
C LEU A 105 -0.45 3.80 -2.58
N LEU A 106 0.24 3.81 -1.44
CA LEU A 106 1.37 4.70 -1.16
C LEU A 106 2.54 3.85 -0.65
N PHE A 107 3.20 3.18 -1.57
CA PHE A 107 4.36 2.33 -1.29
C PHE A 107 5.65 3.06 -1.66
N ASP A 108 6.77 2.53 -1.18
CA ASP A 108 8.10 3.12 -1.33
C ASP A 108 8.41 3.42 -2.80
N GLY A 109 9.12 4.53 -3.05
CA GLY A 109 9.44 5.02 -4.39
C GLY A 109 10.48 4.17 -5.14
N ASP A 110 10.84 2.98 -4.65
CA ASP A 110 11.86 2.12 -5.23
C ASP A 110 11.29 1.01 -6.13
N SER A 111 12.18 0.23 -6.76
CA SER A 111 11.77 -0.87 -7.64
C SER A 111 10.96 -1.96 -6.93
N ALA A 112 11.15 -2.19 -5.63
CA ALA A 112 10.42 -3.18 -4.86
C ALA A 112 9.00 -2.69 -4.57
N GLY A 113 8.84 -1.42 -4.17
CA GLY A 113 7.57 -0.75 -3.92
C GLY A 113 6.72 -0.60 -5.19
N ILE A 114 7.33 -0.29 -6.34
CA ILE A 114 6.64 -0.28 -7.65
C ILE A 114 6.07 -1.67 -7.97
N ASN A 115 6.87 -2.73 -7.77
CA ASN A 115 6.42 -4.10 -8.01
C ASN A 115 5.35 -4.55 -6.98
N ALA A 116 5.47 -4.12 -5.73
CA ALA A 116 4.46 -4.35 -4.70
C ALA A 116 3.13 -3.66 -5.04
N THR A 117 3.19 -2.45 -5.59
CA THR A 117 2.02 -1.68 -6.07
C THR A 117 1.30 -2.45 -7.16
N LYS A 118 2.03 -2.93 -8.19
CA LYS A 118 1.44 -3.72 -9.28
C LYS A 118 0.74 -4.98 -8.79
N ARG A 119 1.38 -5.75 -7.89
CA ARG A 119 0.78 -6.97 -7.31
C ARG A 119 -0.44 -6.68 -6.44
N SER A 120 -0.39 -5.59 -5.67
CA SER A 120 -1.47 -5.22 -4.76
C SER A 120 -2.71 -4.76 -5.52
N ALA A 121 -2.52 -4.01 -6.60
CA ALA A 121 -3.61 -3.55 -7.47
C ALA A 121 -4.45 -4.72 -8.02
N VAL A 122 -3.83 -5.83 -8.42
CA VAL A 122 -4.53 -7.04 -8.90
C VAL A 122 -5.54 -7.54 -7.86
N ASN A 123 -5.14 -7.64 -6.58
CA ASN A 123 -6.03 -8.10 -5.52
C ASN A 123 -7.15 -7.09 -5.23
N LEU A 124 -6.87 -5.79 -5.32
CA LEU A 124 -7.85 -4.73 -5.12
C LEU A 124 -8.89 -4.70 -6.25
N PHE A 125 -8.46 -4.77 -7.52
CA PHE A 125 -9.37 -4.86 -8.66
C PHE A 125 -10.22 -6.12 -8.63
N GLY A 126 -9.65 -7.26 -8.20
CA GLY A 126 -10.38 -8.50 -7.98
C GLY A 126 -11.52 -8.36 -6.95
N ALA A 127 -11.39 -7.43 -6.00
CA ALA A 127 -12.42 -7.10 -5.02
C ALA A 127 -13.37 -5.96 -5.45
N GLY A 128 -13.24 -5.46 -6.69
CA GLY A 128 -14.05 -4.37 -7.23
C GLY A 128 -13.70 -2.97 -6.70
N LEU A 129 -12.46 -2.77 -6.25
CA LEU A 129 -11.98 -1.49 -5.72
C LEU A 129 -11.26 -0.67 -6.79
N TYR A 130 -11.56 0.63 -6.88
CA TYR A 130 -10.80 1.61 -7.65
C TYR A 130 -9.45 1.86 -6.98
N VAL A 131 -8.39 1.86 -7.80
CA VAL A 131 -7.01 1.94 -7.33
C VAL A 131 -6.33 3.15 -7.95
N ASP A 132 -5.90 4.05 -7.09
CA ASP A 132 -4.98 5.13 -7.40
C ASP A 132 -3.64 4.91 -6.70
N VAL A 133 -2.60 5.62 -7.14
CA VAL A 133 -1.23 5.50 -6.64
C VAL A 133 -0.68 6.87 -6.28
N GLY A 134 -0.23 7.03 -5.05
CA GLY A 134 0.58 8.17 -4.64
C GLY A 134 2.03 7.93 -5.06
N ILE A 135 2.60 8.82 -5.86
CA ILE A 135 3.98 8.68 -6.36
C ILE A 135 4.92 9.39 -5.38
N LEU A 136 5.70 8.60 -4.65
CA LEU A 136 6.79 9.13 -3.83
C LEU A 136 8.03 9.43 -4.70
N PRO A 137 8.90 10.34 -4.27
CA PRO A 137 10.22 10.52 -4.87
C PRO A 137 11.05 9.22 -4.82
N ASP A 138 11.93 9.04 -5.80
CA ASP A 138 12.74 7.82 -5.92
C ASP A 138 13.53 7.51 -4.65
N GLY A 139 13.42 6.26 -4.20
CA GLY A 139 14.08 5.76 -2.99
C GLY A 139 13.58 6.33 -1.66
N LEU A 140 12.52 7.15 -1.63
CA LEU A 140 11.93 7.64 -0.39
C LEU A 140 10.69 6.84 0.03
N ASP A 141 10.52 6.70 1.34
CA ASP A 141 9.31 6.20 1.99
C ASP A 141 8.43 7.36 2.52
N PRO A 142 7.17 7.11 2.92
CA PRO A 142 6.30 8.15 3.50
C PRO A 142 6.90 8.86 4.72
N SER A 143 7.67 8.15 5.55
CA SER A 143 8.33 8.72 6.72
C SER A 143 9.45 9.69 6.34
N ASP A 144 10.25 9.37 5.32
CA ASP A 144 11.29 10.23 4.78
C ASP A 144 10.70 11.51 4.18
N VAL A 145 9.61 11.39 3.41
CA VAL A 145 8.91 12.56 2.86
C VAL A 145 8.30 13.41 3.97
N LEU A 146 7.71 12.83 5.01
CA LEU A 146 7.22 13.60 6.16
C LEU A 146 8.33 14.43 6.82
N ASN A 147 9.50 13.81 7.05
CA ASN A 147 10.63 14.46 7.69
C ASN A 147 11.21 15.60 6.83
N ARG A 148 11.06 15.50 5.50
CA ARG A 148 11.45 16.55 4.56
C ARG A 148 10.42 17.66 4.50
N ASP A 149 9.17 17.33 4.19
CA ASP A 149 8.07 18.26 4.02
C ASP A 149 6.70 17.56 4.20
N LYS A 150 6.01 17.91 5.29
CA LYS A 150 4.64 17.44 5.56
C LYS A 150 3.64 17.84 4.46
N GLY A 151 3.77 19.04 3.91
CA GLY A 151 2.88 19.54 2.85
C GLY A 151 2.99 18.72 1.58
N GLU A 152 4.21 18.32 1.23
CA GLU A 152 4.49 17.43 0.11
C GLU A 152 3.82 16.06 0.29
N LEU A 153 3.98 15.41 1.44
CA LEU A 153 3.35 14.12 1.71
C LEU A 153 1.82 14.19 1.58
N VAL A 154 1.21 15.26 2.13
CA VAL A 154 -0.24 15.49 2.04
C VAL A 154 -0.67 15.73 0.59
N GLU A 155 0.14 16.44 -0.20
CA GLU A 155 -0.15 16.68 -1.61
C GLU A 155 -0.10 15.38 -2.42
N ILE A 156 0.93 14.55 -2.23
CA ILE A 156 1.07 13.24 -2.90
C ILE A 156 -0.16 12.36 -2.64
N VAL A 157 -0.64 12.32 -1.39
CA VAL A 157 -1.82 11.53 -1.02
C VAL A 157 -3.12 12.11 -1.60
N ASN A 158 -3.22 13.43 -1.73
CA ASN A 158 -4.44 14.10 -2.20
C ASN A 158 -4.50 14.29 -3.72
N LYS A 159 -3.38 14.14 -4.41
CA LYS A 159 -3.30 14.15 -5.88
C LYS A 159 -2.68 12.85 -6.40
N PRO A 160 -3.28 11.69 -6.07
CA PRO A 160 -2.78 10.43 -6.59
C PRO A 160 -3.07 10.35 -8.09
N VAL A 161 -2.38 9.47 -8.78
CA VAL A 161 -2.63 9.18 -10.19
C VAL A 161 -3.41 7.88 -10.31
N ASN A 162 -4.19 7.73 -11.37
CA ASN A 162 -4.85 6.45 -11.64
C ASN A 162 -3.80 5.34 -11.82
N TYR A 163 -4.09 4.12 -11.35
CA TYR A 163 -3.16 2.99 -11.48
C TYR A 163 -2.68 2.72 -12.91
N PHE A 164 -3.57 2.79 -13.91
CA PHE A 164 -3.16 2.57 -15.30
C PHE A 164 -2.24 3.68 -15.79
N GLU A 165 -2.52 4.94 -15.41
CA GLU A 165 -1.61 6.05 -15.69
C GLU A 165 -0.23 5.84 -15.05
N PHE A 166 -0.20 5.41 -13.78
CA PHE A 166 1.04 5.06 -13.08
C PHE A 166 1.86 4.01 -13.85
N VAL A 167 1.24 2.93 -14.32
CA VAL A 167 1.93 1.90 -15.11
C VAL A 167 2.40 2.45 -16.46
N LEU A 168 1.56 3.24 -17.14
CA LEU A 168 1.85 3.80 -18.47
C LEU A 168 2.94 4.88 -18.42
N ARG A 169 3.13 5.60 -17.32
CA ARG A 169 4.28 6.50 -17.16
C ARG A 169 5.61 5.76 -17.31
N GLY A 170 5.68 4.50 -16.87
CA GLY A 170 6.84 3.62 -17.10
C GLY A 170 7.10 3.25 -18.56
N ILE A 171 6.18 3.57 -19.49
CA ILE A 171 6.38 3.41 -20.94
C ILE A 171 7.05 4.64 -21.56
N GLY A 172 6.90 5.83 -20.96
CA GLY A 172 7.34 7.09 -21.55
C GLY A 172 8.83 7.11 -21.91
N ASP A 173 9.64 6.43 -21.12
CA ASP A 173 11.11 6.36 -21.28
C ASP A 173 11.57 5.16 -22.13
N VAL A 174 10.63 4.32 -22.58
CA VAL A 174 10.91 3.05 -23.23
C VAL A 174 10.88 3.18 -24.75
N VAL A 175 12.01 2.84 -25.39
CA VAL A 175 12.18 3.01 -26.84
C VAL A 175 11.72 1.78 -27.61
N SER A 176 11.96 0.57 -27.10
CA SER A 176 11.69 -0.67 -27.84
C SER A 176 10.26 -1.19 -27.67
N SER A 177 9.70 -1.79 -28.72
CA SER A 177 8.38 -2.43 -28.67
C SER A 177 8.31 -3.58 -27.66
N GLN A 178 9.43 -4.29 -27.46
CA GLN A 178 9.53 -5.41 -26.53
C GLN A 178 9.37 -4.96 -25.07
N GLU A 179 10.11 -3.92 -24.67
CA GLU A 179 10.01 -3.36 -23.31
C GLU A 179 8.62 -2.75 -23.06
N LYS A 180 8.00 -2.12 -24.08
CA LYS A 180 6.60 -1.65 -23.98
C LYS A 180 5.65 -2.81 -23.70
N ALA A 181 5.82 -3.93 -24.41
CA ALA A 181 5.02 -5.13 -24.19
C ALA A 181 5.24 -5.71 -22.78
N GLU A 182 6.44 -5.62 -22.22
CA GLU A 182 6.75 -6.05 -20.86
C GLU A 182 6.05 -5.18 -19.80
N VAL A 183 6.05 -3.85 -19.97
CA VAL A 183 5.33 -2.95 -19.05
C VAL A 183 3.83 -3.25 -19.06
N LEU A 184 3.24 -3.40 -20.24
CA LEU A 184 1.82 -3.76 -20.38
C LEU A 184 1.52 -5.14 -19.76
N SER A 185 2.37 -6.13 -20.01
CA SER A 185 2.19 -7.50 -19.52
C SER A 185 2.38 -7.63 -18.01
N SER A 186 3.22 -6.79 -17.40
CA SER A 186 3.52 -6.84 -15.97
C SER A 186 2.58 -6.00 -15.11
N GLY A 187 1.92 -4.98 -15.66
CA GLY A 187 1.06 -4.07 -14.89
C GLY A 187 -0.36 -3.93 -15.43
N VAL A 188 -0.53 -3.69 -16.74
CA VAL A 188 -1.85 -3.40 -17.30
C VAL A 188 -2.70 -4.67 -17.44
N PHE A 189 -2.22 -5.70 -18.14
CA PHE A 189 -3.02 -6.90 -18.39
C PHE A 189 -3.43 -7.66 -17.13
N PRO A 190 -2.54 -7.88 -16.13
CA PRO A 190 -2.95 -8.53 -14.89
C PRO A 190 -4.04 -7.76 -14.15
N ALA A 191 -3.98 -6.44 -14.13
CA ALA A 191 -5.00 -5.59 -13.53
C ALA A 191 -6.34 -5.68 -14.27
N LEU A 192 -6.33 -5.58 -15.61
CA LEU A 192 -7.54 -5.71 -16.42
C LEU A 192 -8.19 -7.09 -16.28
N PHE A 193 -7.41 -8.17 -16.25
CA PHE A 193 -7.94 -9.53 -16.09
C PHE A 193 -8.46 -9.81 -14.68
N ALA A 194 -8.02 -9.05 -13.67
CA ALA A 194 -8.54 -9.16 -12.31
C ALA A 194 -9.95 -8.56 -12.18
N ILE A 195 -10.32 -7.63 -13.07
CA ILE A 195 -11.63 -7.00 -13.06
C ILE A 195 -12.70 -8.01 -13.49
N GLN A 196 -13.56 -8.41 -12.56
CA GLN A 196 -14.62 -9.39 -12.82
C GLN A 196 -15.93 -8.76 -13.29
N SER A 197 -16.19 -7.48 -12.94
CA SER A 197 -17.44 -6.80 -13.25
C SER A 197 -17.35 -6.06 -14.60
N PRO A 198 -18.22 -6.38 -15.58
CA PRO A 198 -18.23 -5.67 -16.88
C PRO A 198 -18.58 -4.19 -16.76
N ILE A 199 -19.41 -3.81 -15.77
CA ILE A 199 -19.76 -2.41 -15.52
C ILE A 199 -18.53 -1.67 -15.00
N TYR A 200 -17.87 -2.25 -14.00
CA TYR A 200 -16.67 -1.70 -13.41
C TYR A 200 -15.53 -1.58 -14.43
N PHE A 201 -15.39 -2.58 -15.31
CA PHE A 201 -14.44 -2.53 -16.42
C PHE A 201 -14.67 -1.33 -17.34
N ASN A 202 -15.93 -1.11 -17.76
CA ASN A 202 -16.29 -0.01 -18.65
C ASN A 202 -16.16 1.38 -18.00
N GLU A 203 -16.19 1.47 -16.67
CA GLU A 203 -15.95 2.74 -15.96
C GLU A 203 -14.46 3.07 -15.84
N MET A 204 -13.57 2.07 -15.98
CA MET A 204 -12.12 2.22 -15.82
C MET A 204 -11.34 2.39 -17.12
N VAL A 205 -11.88 1.89 -18.25
CA VAL A 205 -11.22 1.83 -19.57
C VAL A 205 -11.98 2.68 -20.57
#